data_AF-A0A5R9G9H8-F1
#
_entry.id   AF-A0A5R9G9H8-F1
#
_cell.length_a   1.000
_cell.length_b   1.000
_cell.length_c   1.000
_cell.angle_alpha   90.00
_cell.angle_beta   90.00
_cell.angle_gamma   90.00
#
_symmetry.space_group_name_H-M   'P 1'
#
loop_
_entity.id
_entity.type
_entity.pdbx_description
1 polymer ?
#
loop_
_entity_poly.entity_id
_entity_poly.type
_entity_poly.pdbx_seq_one_letter_code
_entity_poly.pdbx_strand_id
1 'polypeptide(L)'
;MEFQAYDVALIPLIVALVGLVGRMGVTARFLPAVAIALGLVAGFVYVAPGDWRQAALAGVVMGLSAIGAYSGVKNTVQKRE
;
A
#
# COMPACT_ATOMS: atom_id res chain seq x y z
N MET A 1 -23.82 2.99 -1.86
CA MET A 1 -22.45 2.93 -1.30
C MET A 1 -21.86 4.32 -1.48
N GLU A 2 -21.83 5.10 -0.42
CA GLU A 2 -21.14 6.39 -0.41
C GLU A 2 -19.65 6.09 -0.47
N PHE A 3 -19.07 6.06 -1.67
CA PHE A 3 -17.63 6.08 -1.82
C PHE A 3 -17.16 7.44 -1.32
N GLN A 4 -16.78 7.53 -0.05
CA GLN A 4 -16.02 8.69 0.41
C GLN A 4 -14.69 8.64 -0.36
N ALA A 5 -14.34 9.73 -1.03
CA ALA A 5 -13.18 9.84 -1.93
C ALA A 5 -11.83 9.37 -1.33
N TYR A 6 -11.78 9.14 -0.01
CA TYR A 6 -10.69 8.53 0.72
C TYR A 6 -10.34 7.10 0.25
N ASP A 7 -11.31 6.24 -0.05
CA ASP A 7 -11.03 4.81 -0.32
C ASP A 7 -10.18 4.58 -1.58
N VAL A 8 -10.35 5.41 -2.60
CA VAL A 8 -9.67 5.25 -3.89
C VAL A 8 -8.22 5.77 -3.84
N ALA A 9 -7.97 6.80 -3.01
CA ALA A 9 -6.66 7.46 -2.94
C ALA A 9 -5.66 6.73 -2.02
N LEU A 10 -6.11 5.83 -1.15
CA LEU A 10 -5.25 5.14 -0.18
C LEU A 10 -4.21 4.24 -0.86
N ILE A 11 -4.58 3.49 -1.89
CA ILE A 11 -3.65 2.62 -2.62
C ILE A 11 -2.51 3.42 -3.27
N PRO A 12 -2.75 4.45 -4.12
CA PRO A 12 -1.67 5.23 -4.70
C PRO A 12 -0.85 5.99 -3.64
N LEU A 13 -1.44 6.40 -2.52
CA LEU A 13 -0.71 6.95 -1.39
C LEU A 13 0.27 5.92 -0.78
N ILE A 14 -0.17 4.69 -0.53
CA ILE A 14 0.69 3.61 -0.03
C ILE A 14 1.83 3.34 -1.04
N VAL A 15 1.53 3.30 -2.34
CA VAL A 15 2.56 3.14 -3.39
C VAL A 15 3.63 4.23 -3.31
N ALA A 16 3.21 5.48 -3.17
CA ALA A 16 4.12 6.62 -3.06
C ALA A 16 5.00 6.53 -1.81
N LEU A 17 4.41 6.18 -0.66
CA LEU A 17 5.14 6.02 0.61
C LEU A 17 6.15 4.87 0.55
N VAL A 18 5.76 3.71 0.00
CA VAL A 18 6.66 2.57 -0.20
C VAL A 18 7.82 2.96 -1.12
N GLY A 19 7.54 3.73 -2.18
CA GLY A 19 8.57 4.26 -3.07
C GLY A 19 9.51 5.27 -2.41
N LEU A 20 9.04 6.04 -1.44
CA LEU A 20 9.89 6.92 -0.63
C LEU A 20 10.80 6.09 0.29
N VAL A 21 10.23 5.11 0.99
CA VAL A 21 10.98 4.21 1.88
C VAL A 21 12.07 3.45 1.12
N GLY A 22 11.79 2.98 -0.09
CA GLY A 22 12.79 2.34 -0.95
C GLY A 22 13.94 3.26 -1.36
N ARG A 23 13.70 4.58 -1.47
CA ARG A 23 14.76 5.57 -1.74
C ARG A 23 15.59 5.92 -0.51
N MET A 24 15.10 5.66 0.70
CA MET A 24 15.82 5.89 1.96
C MET A 24 16.84 4.79 2.31
N GLY A 25 17.11 3.86 1.39
CA GLY A 25 18.10 2.79 1.58
C GLY A 25 17.54 1.49 2.16
N VAL A 26 16.22 1.39 2.36
CA VAL A 26 15.59 0.13 2.77
C VAL A 26 15.71 -0.89 1.65
N THR A 27 16.24 -2.07 2.00
CA THR A 27 16.39 -3.18 1.05
C THR A 27 15.05 -3.56 0.43
N ALA A 28 15.04 -3.81 -0.88
CA ALA A 28 13.82 -4.14 -1.64
C ALA A 28 13.01 -5.30 -1.04
N ARG A 29 13.66 -6.25 -0.35
CA ARG A 29 12.99 -7.38 0.34
C ARG A 29 12.02 -6.96 1.45
N PHE A 30 12.18 -5.77 2.02
CA PHE A 30 11.35 -5.28 3.13
C PHE A 30 10.22 -4.35 2.67
N LEU A 31 10.24 -3.87 1.44
CA LEU A 31 9.20 -2.99 0.89
C LEU A 31 7.79 -3.62 0.91
N PRO A 32 7.62 -4.94 0.66
CA PRO A 32 6.31 -5.58 0.82
C PRO A 32 5.79 -5.52 2.26
N ALA A 33 6.64 -5.71 3.26
CA ALA A 33 6.24 -5.63 4.67
C ALA A 33 5.80 -4.20 5.05
N VAL A 34 6.51 -3.18 4.53
CA VAL A 34 6.14 -1.77 4.70
C VAL A 34 4.77 -1.49 4.08
N ALA A 35 4.51 -1.99 2.87
CA ALA A 35 3.22 -1.82 2.20
C ALA A 35 2.06 -2.45 2.99
N ILE A 36 2.25 -3.65 3.54
CA ILE A 36 1.25 -4.31 4.39
C ILE A 36 1.02 -3.54 5.70
N ALA A 37 2.09 -3.08 6.36
CA ALA A 37 1.96 -2.27 7.57
C ALA A 37 1.16 -0.98 7.32
N LEU A 38 1.47 -0.27 6.24
CA LEU A 38 0.75 0.94 5.83
C LEU A 38 -0.71 0.64 5.45
N GLY A 39 -0.95 -0.46 4.73
CA GLY A 39 -2.30 -0.91 4.37
C GLY A 39 -3.14 -1.22 5.60
N LEU A 40 -2.60 -1.96 6.58
CA LEU A 40 -3.28 -2.24 7.84
C LEU A 40 -3.59 -0.96 8.61
N VAL A 41 -2.61 -0.06 8.77
CA VAL A 41 -2.85 1.24 9.42
C VAL A 41 -3.98 2.00 8.71
N ALA A 42 -3.99 2.02 7.37
CA ALA A 42 -5.06 2.65 6.62
C ALA A 42 -6.42 1.97 6.84
N GLY A 43 -6.45 0.64 6.86
CA GLY A 43 -7.66 -0.14 7.10
C GLY A 43 -8.28 0.13 8.47
N PHE A 44 -7.45 0.16 9.52
CA PHE A 44 -7.88 0.37 10.90
C PHE A 44 -8.26 1.82 11.22
N VAL A 45 -7.56 2.79 10.62
CA VAL A 45 -7.76 4.22 10.94
C VAL A 45 -8.83 4.86 10.05
N TYR A 46 -8.87 4.52 8.76
CA TYR A 46 -9.67 5.25 7.77
C TYR A 46 -10.79 4.44 7.12
N VAL A 47 -10.64 3.13 6.94
CA VAL A 47 -11.63 2.33 6.17
C VAL A 47 -12.73 1.77 7.06
N ALA A 48 -12.38 1.04 8.12
CA ALA A 48 -13.35 0.38 8.99
C ALA A 48 -12.99 0.52 10.47
N PRO A 49 -12.97 1.76 11.01
CA PRO A 49 -12.70 1.97 12.42
C PRO A 49 -13.77 1.26 13.27
N GLY A 50 -13.34 0.41 14.20
CA GLY A 50 -14.22 -0.35 15.09
C GLY A 50 -14.62 -1.75 14.58
N ASP A 51 -14.47 -2.05 13.28
CA ASP A 51 -14.57 -3.42 12.76
C ASP A 51 -13.20 -3.94 12.37
N TRP A 52 -12.55 -4.63 13.31
CA TRP A 52 -11.20 -5.16 13.14
C TRP A 52 -11.07 -6.18 12.01
N ARG A 53 -12.15 -6.89 11.67
CA ARG A 53 -12.14 -7.93 10.62
C ARG A 53 -12.17 -7.27 9.26
N GLN A 54 -13.08 -6.32 9.08
CA GLN A 54 -13.19 -5.55 7.85
C GLN A 54 -11.95 -4.67 7.63
N ALA A 55 -11.44 -4.03 8.69
CA ALA A 55 -10.22 -3.21 8.65
C ALA A 55 -8.99 -4.02 8.23
N ALA A 56 -8.78 -5.20 8.82
CA ALA A 56 -7.66 -6.06 8.47
C ALA A 56 -7.76 -6.55 7.02
N LEU A 57 -8.95 -6.99 6.59
CA LEU A 57 -9.16 -7.46 5.22
C LEU A 57 -8.92 -6.34 4.20
N ALA A 58 -9.57 -5.19 4.39
CA ALA A 58 -9.41 -4.04 3.51
C ALA A 58 -7.96 -3.54 3.49
N GLY A 59 -7.32 -3.48 4.65
CA GLY A 59 -5.93 -3.06 4.79
C GLY A 59 -4.94 -3.98 4.07
N VAL A 60 -5.10 -5.30 4.20
CA VAL A 60 -4.29 -6.27 3.48
C VAL A 60 -4.52 -6.16 1.97
N VAL A 61 -5.77 -6.02 1.52
CA VAL A 61 -6.09 -5.84 0.10
C VAL A 61 -5.39 -4.59 -0.45
N MET A 62 -5.50 -3.44 0.22
CA MET A 62 -4.83 -2.21 -0.19
C MET A 62 -3.30 -2.36 -0.22
N GLY A 63 -2.71 -2.99 0.80
CA GLY A 63 -1.27 -3.24 0.87
C GLY A 63 -0.78 -4.14 -0.26
N LEU A 64 -1.48 -5.24 -0.54
CA LEU A 64 -1.15 -6.15 -1.65
C LEU A 64 -1.31 -5.47 -3.03
N SER A 65 -2.38 -4.69 -3.22
CA SER A 65 -2.56 -3.88 -4.42
C SER A 65 -1.41 -2.89 -4.62
N ALA A 66 -0.96 -2.23 -3.55
CA ALA A 66 0.17 -1.31 -3.60
C ALA A 66 1.49 -2.02 -3.93
N ILE A 67 1.72 -3.24 -3.41
CA ILE A 67 2.89 -4.06 -3.77
C ILE A 67 2.92 -4.34 -5.26
N GLY A 68 1.80 -4.81 -5.82
CA GLY A 68 1.67 -5.10 -7.24
C GLY A 68 1.93 -3.85 -8.10
N ALA A 69 1.29 -2.73 -7.76
CA ALA A 69 1.46 -1.47 -8.48
C ALA A 69 2.91 -0.94 -8.42
N TYR A 70 3.51 -0.92 -7.24
CA TYR A 70 4.89 -0.46 -7.04
C TYR A 70 5.89 -1.33 -7.81
N SER A 71 5.78 -2.65 -7.68
CA SER A 71 6.65 -3.61 -8.38
C SER A 71 6.48 -3.53 -9.89
N GLY A 72 5.25 -3.39 -10.39
CA GLY A 72 4.94 -3.24 -11.80
C GLY A 72 5.65 -2.03 -12.40
N VAL A 73 5.43 -0.83 -11.84
CA VAL A 73 6.08 0.40 -12.32
C VAL A 73 7.61 0.29 -12.23
N LYS A 74 8.14 -0.19 -11.10
CA LYS A 74 9.59 -0.33 -10.90
C LYS A 74 10.22 -1.24 -11.96
N ASN A 75 9.65 -2.42 -12.20
CA ASN A 75 10.22 -3.40 -13.13
C ASN A 75 10.08 -2.96 -14.60
N THR A 76 9.05 -2.19 -14.94
CA THR A 76 8.91 -1.61 -16.29
C THR A 76 9.89 -0.48 -16.55
N VAL A 77 10.12 0.39 -15.57
CA VAL A 77 11.05 1.53 -15.68
C VAL A 77 12.52 1.08 -15.59
N GLN A 78 12.79 0.00 -14.87
CA GLN A 78 14.12 -0.59 -14.77
C GLN A 78 14.49 -1.23 -16.12
N LYS A 79 15.12 -0.42 -16.99
CA LYS A 79 15.69 -0.87 -18.27
C LYS A 79 16.61 -2.06 -18.00
N ARG A 80 16.33 -3.21 -18.63
CA ARG A 80 17.29 -4.31 -18.71
C ARG A 80 18.41 -3.83 -19.63
N GLU A 81 19.57 -3.51 -19.04
CA GLU A 81 20.85 -3.44 -19.75
C GLU A 81 21.52 -4.82 -19.72
#